data_AF-A0A6M4J099-F1
#
_entry.id   AF-A0A6M4J099-F1
#
_cell.length_a   1.000
_cell.length_b   1.000
_cell.length_c   1.000
_cell.angle_alpha   90.00
_cell.angle_beta   90.00
_cell.angle_gamma   90.00
#
_symmetry.space_group_name_H-M   'P 1'
#
loop_
_entity.id
_entity.type
_entity.pdbx_description
1 polymer ?
#
loop_
_entity_poly.entity_id
_entity_poly.type
_entity_poly.pdbx_seq_one_letter_code
_entity_poly.pdbx_strand_id
1 'polypeptide(L)'
;MHFQDQAELPVLATPRTPGCIRHEIGRCLGPCVPAVTEQAYAAQLSMARAFLDGTSNGPMTALQHRMVAHSDAMAFERAAQVRNKLHRLKLLRAQFERLRFAVETLTFAYPITGYDNETRVYLVKRCTVRADLKVPTSRREQEEFTEWARRVFEAPERPSRSIPIHEIDELLLLSSWFQRHPDEFARTLAPEVAVREFGA
;
A
#
# COMPACT_ATOMS: atom_id res chain seq x y z
N MET A 1 -21.51 7.99 -12.81
CA MET A 1 -20.84 9.27 -13.14
C MET A 1 -21.48 9.77 -14.42
N HIS A 2 -21.63 11.09 -14.54
CA HIS A 2 -22.19 11.76 -15.72
C HIS A 2 -21.14 12.76 -16.21
N PHE A 3 -20.71 12.62 -17.45
CA PHE A 3 -19.65 13.46 -18.01
C PHE A 3 -20.21 14.50 -18.96
N GLN A 4 -19.47 15.60 -19.14
CA GLN A 4 -19.88 16.73 -19.97
C GLN A 4 -20.11 16.33 -21.44
N ASP A 5 -19.39 15.32 -21.92
CA ASP A 5 -19.35 14.82 -23.29
C ASP A 5 -20.38 13.71 -23.58
N GLN A 6 -21.25 13.37 -22.62
CA GLN A 6 -22.31 12.37 -22.80
C GLN A 6 -23.60 13.01 -23.31
N ALA A 7 -23.68 13.27 -24.62
CA ALA A 7 -24.78 13.98 -25.26
C ALA A 7 -26.13 13.22 -25.33
N GLU A 8 -26.12 11.89 -25.11
CA GLU A 8 -27.33 11.05 -25.23
C GLU A 8 -28.18 10.95 -23.94
N LEU A 9 -27.68 11.49 -22.83
CA LEU A 9 -28.44 11.53 -21.58
C LEU A 9 -29.28 12.80 -21.55
N PRO A 10 -30.62 12.72 -21.34
CA PRO A 10 -31.41 13.92 -21.13
C PRO A 10 -30.86 14.62 -19.89
N VAL A 11 -30.23 15.78 -20.11
CA VAL A 11 -29.89 16.72 -19.04
C VAL A 11 -31.24 17.22 -18.51
N LEU A 12 -31.84 16.47 -17.59
CA LEU A 12 -32.97 16.93 -16.80
C LEU A 12 -32.51 18.26 -16.19
N ALA A 13 -33.15 19.34 -16.62
CA ALA A 13 -32.79 20.71 -16.28
C ALA A 13 -32.28 20.77 -14.84
N THR A 14 -30.98 21.09 -14.69
CA THR A 14 -30.32 21.13 -13.39
C THR A 14 -31.16 22.00 -12.46
N PRO A 15 -31.77 21.45 -11.39
CA PRO A 15 -32.26 22.30 -10.34
C PRO A 15 -31.04 23.09 -9.82
N ARG A 16 -31.25 24.30 -9.31
CA ARG A 16 -30.23 25.09 -8.59
C ARG A 16 -29.84 24.41 -7.27
N THR A 17 -29.63 23.10 -7.28
CA THR A 17 -29.14 22.32 -6.16
C THR A 17 -27.66 22.63 -6.04
N PRO A 18 -27.17 22.99 -4.84
CA PRO A 18 -25.74 23.12 -4.61
C PRO A 18 -25.02 21.89 -5.14
N GLY A 19 -23.90 22.11 -5.84
CA GLY A 19 -23.09 21.00 -6.32
C GLY A 19 -22.48 20.25 -5.14
N CYS A 20 -21.68 19.22 -5.42
CA CYS A 20 -20.86 18.65 -4.37
C CYS A 20 -19.88 19.73 -3.85
N ILE A 21 -19.90 20.02 -2.55
CA ILE A 21 -18.97 20.98 -1.90
C ILE A 21 -17.51 20.74 -2.33
N ARG A 22 -17.09 19.49 -2.54
CA ARG A 22 -15.73 19.16 -2.98
C ARG A 22 -15.41 19.72 -4.36
N HIS A 23 -16.37 19.77 -5.27
CA HIS A 23 -16.20 20.40 -6.58
C HIS A 23 -16.14 21.93 -6.44
N GLU A 24 -17.06 22.51 -5.68
CA GLU A 24 -17.13 23.97 -5.46
C GLU A 24 -15.84 24.54 -4.86
N ILE A 25 -15.20 23.81 -3.94
CA ILE A 25 -13.91 24.21 -3.35
C ILE A 25 -12.68 23.72 -4.16
N GLY A 26 -12.88 23.19 -5.38
CA GLY A 26 -11.81 22.80 -6.30
C GLY A 26 -11.01 21.54 -5.89
N ARG A 27 -11.57 20.67 -5.05
CA ARG A 27 -10.98 19.37 -4.65
C ARG A 27 -11.45 18.18 -5.48
N CYS A 28 -12.48 18.35 -6.30
CA CYS A 28 -13.03 17.33 -7.18
C CYS A 28 -13.27 17.90 -8.58
N LEU A 29 -13.01 17.10 -9.61
CA LEU A 29 -13.27 17.47 -11.01
C LEU A 29 -14.77 17.54 -11.35
N GLY A 30 -15.64 17.01 -10.48
CA GLY A 30 -17.09 17.12 -10.63
C GLY A 30 -17.73 16.19 -11.68
N PRO A 31 -17.34 14.90 -11.79
CA PRO A 31 -17.97 13.95 -12.74
C PRO A 31 -19.39 13.53 -12.34
N CYS A 32 -19.95 14.09 -11.27
CA CYS A 32 -21.35 13.88 -10.86
C CYS A 32 -22.26 15.03 -11.30
N VAL A 33 -21.69 16.18 -11.66
CA VAL A 33 -22.38 17.43 -12.04
C VAL A 33 -21.97 17.89 -13.45
N PRO A 34 -21.76 16.93 -14.36
CA PRO A 34 -21.12 17.06 -15.67
C PRO A 34 -20.08 18.17 -15.87
N ALA A 35 -19.21 18.41 -14.88
CA ALA A 35 -18.24 19.52 -14.92
C ALA A 35 -16.89 19.15 -15.56
N VAL A 36 -16.73 17.90 -16.00
CA VAL A 36 -15.51 17.37 -16.62
C VAL A 36 -15.88 16.33 -17.68
N THR A 37 -15.03 16.20 -18.70
CA THR A 37 -15.15 15.15 -19.72
C THR A 37 -14.67 13.80 -19.17
N GLU A 38 -15.17 12.71 -19.75
CA GLU A 38 -14.77 11.36 -19.36
C GLU A 38 -13.25 11.18 -19.53
N GLN A 39 -12.73 11.62 -20.67
CA GLN A 39 -11.31 11.50 -21.00
C GLN A 39 -10.41 12.24 -19.98
N ALA A 40 -10.77 13.47 -19.60
CA ALA A 40 -9.98 14.24 -18.65
C ALA A 40 -10.01 13.62 -17.24
N TYR A 41 -11.18 13.11 -16.83
CA TYR A 41 -11.31 12.40 -15.56
C TYR A 41 -10.48 11.10 -15.54
N ALA A 42 -10.57 10.30 -16.61
CA ALA A 42 -9.82 9.06 -16.75
C ALA A 42 -8.30 9.30 -16.74
N ALA A 43 -7.81 10.35 -17.41
CA ALA A 43 -6.40 10.73 -17.38
C ALA A 43 -5.91 11.06 -15.97
N GLN A 44 -6.69 11.83 -15.20
CA GLN A 44 -6.35 12.18 -13.82
C GLN A 44 -6.41 10.97 -12.88
N LEU A 45 -7.39 10.09 -13.06
CA LEU A 45 -7.49 8.84 -12.30
C LEU A 45 -6.29 7.91 -12.58
N SER A 46 -5.90 7.76 -13.85
CA SER A 46 -4.73 6.99 -14.25
C SER A 46 -3.45 7.53 -13.61
N MET A 47 -3.28 8.87 -13.62
CA MET A 47 -2.13 9.52 -12.99
C MET A 47 -2.10 9.29 -11.46
N ALA A 48 -3.26 9.40 -10.80
CA ALA A 48 -3.37 9.13 -9.36
C ALA A 48 -3.05 7.66 -9.03
N ARG A 49 -3.57 6.72 -9.82
CA ARG A 49 -3.29 5.29 -9.66
C ARG A 49 -1.81 4.98 -9.85
N ALA A 50 -1.20 5.45 -10.94
CA ALA A 50 0.23 5.24 -11.21
C ALA A 50 1.12 5.82 -10.09
N PHE A 51 0.71 6.93 -9.48
CA PHE A 51 1.41 7.51 -8.34
C PHE A 51 1.34 6.62 -7.09
N LEU A 52 0.14 6.11 -6.74
CA LEU A 52 -0.04 5.23 -5.59
C LEU A 52 0.63 3.85 -5.81
N ASP A 53 0.56 3.34 -7.02
CA ASP A 53 1.21 2.09 -7.44
C ASP A 53 2.75 2.21 -7.49
N GLY A 54 3.31 3.41 -7.36
CA GLY A 54 4.75 3.63 -7.38
C GLY A 54 5.35 3.80 -8.78
N THR A 55 4.60 3.51 -9.85
CA THR A 55 5.11 3.47 -11.23
C THR A 55 5.36 4.85 -11.83
N SER A 56 4.80 5.92 -11.24
CA SER A 56 4.99 7.29 -11.73
C SER A 56 5.14 8.30 -10.59
N ASN A 57 5.88 9.38 -10.87
CA ASN A 57 5.97 10.58 -10.05
C ASN A 57 5.19 11.78 -10.65
N GLY A 58 4.36 11.52 -11.67
CA GLY A 58 3.67 12.54 -12.47
C GLY A 58 3.03 13.69 -11.65
N PRO A 59 2.21 13.40 -10.62
CA PRO A 59 1.61 14.45 -9.80
C PRO A 59 2.64 15.34 -9.09
N MET A 60 3.74 14.76 -8.60
CA MET A 60 4.81 15.52 -7.94
C MET A 60 5.55 16.41 -8.93
N THR A 61 5.88 15.88 -10.11
CA THR A 61 6.53 16.65 -11.20
C THR A 61 5.65 17.82 -11.64
N ALA A 62 4.35 17.58 -11.84
CA ALA A 62 3.40 18.63 -12.20
C ALA A 62 3.30 19.74 -11.14
N LEU A 63 3.26 19.38 -9.85
CA LEU A 63 3.29 20.37 -8.77
C LEU A 63 4.62 21.12 -8.70
N GLN A 64 5.75 20.46 -8.92
CA GLN A 64 7.06 21.09 -8.94
C GLN A 64 7.14 22.15 -10.05
N HIS A 65 6.72 21.82 -11.29
CA HIS A 65 6.68 22.80 -12.39
C HIS A 65 5.77 23.99 -12.08
N ARG A 66 4.57 23.74 -11.53
CA ARG A 66 3.64 24.82 -11.15
C ARG A 66 4.20 25.72 -10.04
N MET A 67 4.91 25.13 -9.08
CA MET A 67 5.56 25.89 -8.01
C MET A 67 6.62 26.83 -8.57
N VAL A 68 7.47 26.32 -9.47
CA VAL A 68 8.52 27.11 -10.14
C VAL A 68 7.88 28.22 -10.98
N ALA A 69 6.88 27.91 -11.81
CA ALA A 69 6.19 28.91 -12.62
C ALA A 69 5.55 30.04 -11.78
N HIS A 70 4.96 29.71 -10.62
CA HIS A 70 4.46 30.75 -9.71
C HIS A 70 5.58 31.57 -9.05
N SER A 71 6.72 30.94 -8.76
CA SER A 71 7.90 31.63 -8.22
C SER A 71 8.51 32.59 -9.25
N ASP A 72 8.64 32.15 -10.50
CA ASP A 72 9.16 32.96 -11.61
C ASP A 72 8.26 34.16 -11.89
N ALA A 73 6.94 34.00 -11.73
CA ALA A 73 5.95 35.07 -11.79
C ALA A 73 5.87 35.93 -10.50
N MET A 74 6.81 35.77 -9.56
CA MET A 74 6.85 36.46 -8.26
C MET A 74 5.59 36.28 -7.39
N ALA A 75 4.79 35.25 -7.66
CA ALA A 75 3.57 34.91 -6.92
C ALA A 75 3.90 33.96 -5.75
N PHE A 76 4.71 34.43 -4.80
CA PHE A 76 5.31 33.60 -3.74
C PHE A 76 4.29 32.89 -2.84
N GLU A 77 3.16 33.52 -2.54
CA GLU A 77 2.10 32.88 -1.73
C GLU A 77 1.50 31.66 -2.45
N ARG A 78 1.24 31.78 -3.76
CA ARG A 78 0.76 30.65 -4.57
C ARG A 78 1.83 29.58 -4.70
N ALA A 79 3.08 29.97 -4.90
CA ALA A 79 4.20 29.03 -4.91
C ALA A 79 4.31 28.27 -3.57
N ALA A 80 4.17 28.96 -2.43
CA ALA A 80 4.19 28.35 -1.10
C ALA A 80 3.03 27.35 -0.90
N GLN A 81 1.82 27.66 -1.37
CA GLN A 81 0.70 26.72 -1.33
C GLN A 81 0.98 25.45 -2.14
N VAL A 82 1.56 25.58 -3.35
CA VAL A 82 1.92 24.43 -4.19
C VAL A 82 3.07 23.64 -3.57
N ARG A 83 4.09 24.30 -3.01
CA ARG A 83 5.19 23.68 -2.27
C ARG A 83 4.67 22.81 -1.12
N ASN A 84 3.72 23.33 -0.34
CA ASN A 84 3.14 22.60 0.78
C ASN A 84 2.37 21.35 0.30
N LYS A 85 1.67 21.43 -0.84
CA LYS A 85 1.04 20.25 -1.47
C LYS A 85 2.08 19.23 -1.92
N LEU A 86 3.15 19.67 -2.58
CA LEU A 86 4.24 18.81 -3.03
C LEU A 86 4.91 18.10 -1.85
N HIS A 87 5.15 18.81 -0.73
CA HIS A 87 5.73 18.21 0.47
C HIS A 87 4.84 17.10 1.05
N ARG A 88 3.52 17.31 1.11
CA ARG A 88 2.57 16.27 1.54
C ARG A 88 2.62 15.05 0.63
N LEU A 89 2.69 15.24 -0.69
CA LEU A 89 2.83 14.11 -1.63
C LEU A 89 4.16 13.37 -1.45
N LYS A 90 5.27 14.08 -1.22
CA LYS A 90 6.58 13.46 -0.92
C LYS A 90 6.53 12.58 0.32
N LEU A 91 5.90 13.07 1.40
CA LEU A 91 5.72 12.28 2.62
C LEU A 91 4.87 11.04 2.36
N LEU A 92 3.76 11.19 1.64
CA LEU A 92 2.89 10.07 1.28
C LEU A 92 3.66 9.01 0.45
N ARG A 93 4.43 9.46 -0.54
CA ARG A 93 5.26 8.59 -1.38
C ARG A 93 6.24 7.77 -0.55
N ALA A 94 6.97 8.42 0.36
CA ALA A 94 7.90 7.75 1.25
C ALA A 94 7.22 6.73 2.18
N GLN A 95 5.99 7.02 2.65
CA GLN A 95 5.21 6.06 3.44
C GLN A 95 4.83 4.81 2.63
N PHE A 96 4.34 4.99 1.40
CA PHE A 96 4.02 3.87 0.50
C PHE A 96 5.25 3.05 0.12
N GLU A 97 6.40 3.68 -0.12
CA GLU A 97 7.65 2.98 -0.41
C GLU A 97 8.12 2.12 0.76
N ARG A 98 8.05 2.64 2.00
CA ARG A 98 8.37 1.85 3.20
C ARG A 98 7.41 0.68 3.40
N LEU A 99 6.11 0.92 3.22
CA LEU A 99 5.10 -0.12 3.33
C LEU A 99 5.33 -1.21 2.27
N ARG A 100 5.55 -0.81 1.02
CA ARG A 100 5.82 -1.76 -0.07
C ARG A 100 7.07 -2.58 0.20
N PHE A 101 8.16 -1.94 0.63
CA PHE A 101 9.37 -2.64 1.03
C PHE A 101 9.07 -3.67 2.12
N ALA A 102 8.40 -3.28 3.21
CA ALA A 102 8.04 -4.21 4.28
C ALA A 102 7.18 -5.39 3.77
N VAL A 103 6.21 -5.14 2.90
CA VAL A 103 5.34 -6.17 2.33
C VAL A 103 6.08 -7.08 1.35
N GLU A 104 7.10 -6.58 0.66
CA GLU A 104 7.88 -7.36 -0.30
C GLU A 104 9.02 -8.14 0.38
N THR A 105 9.61 -7.61 1.46
CA THR A 105 10.81 -8.20 2.07
C THR A 105 10.54 -9.02 3.33
N LEU A 106 9.42 -8.82 4.04
CA LEU A 106 9.14 -9.54 5.29
C LEU A 106 8.58 -10.94 5.00
N THR A 107 9.50 -11.83 4.61
CA THR A 107 9.26 -13.26 4.42
C THR A 107 10.31 -14.06 5.21
N PHE A 108 9.88 -14.71 6.29
CA PHE A 108 10.75 -15.40 7.26
C PHE A 108 9.94 -16.32 8.17
N ALA A 109 10.62 -17.18 8.92
CA ALA A 109 10.05 -17.85 10.08
C ALA A 109 10.38 -17.05 11.35
N TYR A 110 9.42 -16.96 12.27
CA TYR A 110 9.58 -16.21 13.52
C TYR A 110 9.27 -17.13 14.72
N PRO A 111 10.30 -17.68 15.38
CA PRO A 111 10.15 -18.46 16.59
C PRO A 111 9.95 -17.54 17.80
N ILE A 112 8.86 -17.74 18.53
CA ILE A 112 8.57 -17.00 19.77
C ILE A 112 8.09 -17.95 20.85
N THR A 113 8.64 -17.78 22.05
CA THR A 113 8.23 -18.52 23.24
C THR A 113 7.14 -17.73 23.95
N GLY A 114 5.96 -18.34 24.06
CA GLY A 114 4.81 -17.78 24.76
C GLY A 114 4.97 -17.80 26.28
N TYR A 115 3.98 -17.24 26.97
CA TYR A 115 3.94 -17.20 28.44
C TYR A 115 3.78 -18.58 29.07
N ASP A 116 3.22 -19.53 28.33
CA ASP A 116 3.07 -20.94 28.68
C ASP A 116 4.37 -21.75 28.50
N ASN A 117 5.50 -21.09 28.21
CA ASN A 117 6.77 -21.69 27.80
C ASN A 117 6.67 -22.57 26.54
N GLU A 118 5.58 -22.48 25.78
CA GLU A 118 5.46 -23.15 24.49
C GLU A 118 6.10 -22.27 23.40
N THR A 119 7.05 -22.84 22.65
CA THR A 119 7.65 -22.12 21.52
C THR A 119 6.89 -22.43 20.24
N ARG A 120 6.42 -21.37 19.58
CA ARG A 120 5.71 -21.44 18.31
C ARG A 120 6.52 -20.79 17.21
N VAL A 121 6.41 -21.31 16.01
CA VAL A 121 7.09 -20.80 14.81
C VAL A 121 6.04 -20.26 13.86
N TYR A 122 5.97 -18.94 13.71
CA TYR A 122 5.12 -18.29 12.74
C TYR A 122 5.81 -18.22 11.38
N LEU A 123 5.20 -18.80 10.35
CA LEU A 123 5.69 -18.65 8.98
C LEU A 123 5.07 -17.40 8.38
N VAL A 124 5.86 -16.35 8.24
CA VAL A 124 5.43 -15.06 7.71
C VAL A 124 5.86 -14.96 6.26
N LYS A 125 4.94 -14.65 5.36
CA LYS A 125 5.24 -14.36 3.95
C LYS A 125 4.50 -13.11 3.53
N ARG A 126 5.27 -12.11 3.06
CA ARG A 126 4.77 -10.80 2.65
C ARG A 126 4.00 -10.07 3.76
N CYS A 127 4.56 -10.10 4.98
CA CYS A 127 3.99 -9.44 6.15
C CYS A 127 2.59 -9.97 6.53
N THR A 128 2.35 -11.26 6.34
CA THR A 128 1.14 -11.96 6.80
C THR A 128 1.54 -13.34 7.31
N VAL A 129 0.96 -13.78 8.43
CA VAL A 129 1.15 -15.12 8.96
C VAL A 129 0.41 -16.11 8.08
N ARG A 130 1.13 -17.11 7.58
CA ARG A 130 0.56 -18.16 6.71
C ARG A 130 0.45 -19.51 7.42
N ALA A 131 1.19 -19.71 8.50
CA ALA A 131 1.09 -20.89 9.36
C ALA A 131 1.58 -20.55 10.78
N ASP A 132 1.00 -21.24 11.77
CA ASP A 132 1.34 -21.15 13.19
C ASP A 132 1.74 -22.54 13.74
N LEU A 133 3.01 -22.89 13.63
CA LEU A 133 3.47 -24.24 13.96
C LEU A 133 4.04 -24.32 15.38
N LYS A 134 4.08 -25.52 15.96
CA LYS A 134 4.89 -25.81 17.14
C LYS A 134 6.33 -26.11 16.70
N VAL A 135 7.30 -25.93 17.59
CA VAL A 135 8.65 -26.45 17.35
C VAL A 135 8.58 -27.97 17.29
N PRO A 136 9.03 -28.61 16.20
CA PRO A 136 8.94 -30.05 16.05
C PRO A 136 9.91 -30.77 16.99
N THR A 137 9.42 -31.84 17.62
CA THR A 137 10.14 -32.66 18.60
C THR A 137 10.39 -34.09 18.12
N SER A 138 9.69 -34.51 17.06
CA SER A 138 9.84 -35.81 16.44
C SER A 138 10.12 -35.70 14.95
N ARG A 139 10.74 -36.73 14.36
CA ARG A 139 11.03 -36.78 12.92
C ARG A 139 9.80 -36.56 12.04
N ARG A 140 8.65 -37.08 12.45
CA ARG A 140 7.39 -36.87 11.75
C ARG A 140 6.98 -35.40 11.75
N GLU A 141 7.10 -34.72 12.90
CA GLU A 141 6.77 -33.29 13.01
C GLU A 141 7.76 -32.43 12.21
N GLN A 142 9.04 -32.84 12.11
CA GLN A 142 10.04 -32.17 11.28
C GLN A 142 9.71 -32.27 9.78
N GLU A 143 9.26 -33.45 9.34
CA GLU A 143 8.75 -33.67 7.98
C GLU A 143 7.50 -32.81 7.70
N GLU A 144 6.54 -32.77 8.64
CA GLU A 144 5.34 -31.93 8.57
C GLU A 144 5.69 -30.42 8.53
N PHE A 145 6.67 -29.97 9.33
CA PHE A 145 7.17 -28.59 9.31
C PHE A 145 7.76 -28.23 7.95
N THR A 146 8.59 -29.13 7.39
CA THR A 146 9.23 -28.93 6.08
C THR A 146 8.19 -28.81 4.97
N GLU A 147 7.13 -29.64 5.02
CA GLU A 147 6.03 -29.56 4.06
C GLU A 147 5.27 -28.22 4.17
N TRP A 148 4.97 -27.76 5.38
CA TRP A 148 4.36 -26.45 5.60
C TRP A 148 5.24 -25.29 5.13
N ALA A 149 6.53 -25.32 5.46
CA ALA A 149 7.49 -24.31 5.03
C ALA A 149 7.56 -24.25 3.50
N ARG A 150 7.63 -25.42 2.83
CA ARG A 150 7.56 -25.51 1.38
C ARG A 150 6.28 -24.89 0.84
N ARG A 151 5.12 -25.31 1.37
CA ARG A 151 3.80 -24.81 0.94
C ARG A 151 3.68 -23.30 1.09
N VAL A 152 4.21 -22.71 2.16
CA VAL A 152 4.15 -21.26 2.39
C VAL A 152 5.14 -20.51 1.51
N PHE A 153 6.42 -20.87 1.59
CA PHE A 153 7.50 -20.10 0.98
C PHE A 153 7.63 -20.33 -0.53
N GLU A 154 7.34 -21.53 -1.04
CA GLU A 154 7.40 -21.83 -2.47
C GLU A 154 6.08 -21.61 -3.22
N ALA A 155 4.96 -21.36 -2.50
CA ALA A 155 3.69 -21.07 -3.18
C ALA A 155 3.85 -19.91 -4.17
N PRO A 156 3.34 -20.07 -5.41
CA PRO A 156 3.48 -19.08 -6.46
C PRO A 156 2.89 -17.75 -6.01
N GLU A 157 3.67 -16.70 -6.18
CA GLU A 157 3.27 -15.37 -5.78
C GLU A 157 2.20 -14.86 -6.73
N ARG A 158 1.07 -14.40 -6.18
CA ARG A 158 0.16 -13.59 -6.98
C ARG A 158 0.89 -12.28 -7.28
N PRO A 159 0.91 -11.82 -8.55
CA PRO A 159 1.39 -10.48 -8.88
C PRO A 159 0.42 -9.48 -8.25
N SER A 160 0.67 -9.14 -6.99
CA SER A 160 -0.25 -8.35 -6.20
C SER A 160 0.09 -6.88 -6.44
N ARG A 161 -0.62 -6.27 -7.39
CA ARG A 161 -0.78 -4.80 -7.38
C ARG A 161 -1.73 -4.36 -6.25
N SER A 162 -2.49 -5.29 -5.67
CA SER A 162 -3.43 -5.03 -4.57
C SER A 162 -3.26 -6.03 -3.44
N ILE A 163 -3.33 -5.52 -2.21
CA ILE A 163 -3.43 -6.31 -0.98
C ILE A 163 -4.92 -6.53 -0.69
N PRO A 164 -5.37 -7.76 -0.41
CA PRO A 164 -6.74 -8.00 0.03
C PRO A 164 -7.07 -7.21 1.31
N ILE A 165 -8.26 -6.62 1.38
CA ILE A 165 -8.64 -5.72 2.49
C ILE A 165 -8.52 -6.41 3.85
N HIS A 166 -8.87 -7.69 3.94
CA HIS A 166 -8.79 -8.47 5.19
C HIS A 166 -7.36 -8.74 5.67
N GLU A 167 -6.34 -8.58 4.82
CA GLU A 167 -4.93 -8.74 5.20
C GLU A 167 -4.31 -7.42 5.68
N ILE A 168 -4.99 -6.27 5.48
CA ILE A 168 -4.43 -4.94 5.78
C ILE A 168 -4.10 -4.79 7.26
N ASP A 169 -5.02 -5.19 8.15
CA ASP A 169 -4.83 -5.00 9.59
C ASP A 169 -3.65 -5.84 10.11
N GLU A 170 -3.52 -7.09 9.64
CA GLU A 170 -2.43 -7.98 10.01
C GLU A 170 -1.07 -7.47 9.49
N LEU A 171 -1.04 -6.99 8.25
CA LEU A 171 0.13 -6.39 7.64
C LEU A 171 0.57 -5.13 8.39
N LEU A 172 -0.36 -4.24 8.73
CA LEU A 172 -0.06 -3.05 9.52
C LEU A 172 0.44 -3.43 10.92
N LEU A 173 -0.13 -4.46 11.53
CA LEU A 173 0.31 -4.97 12.84
C LEU A 173 1.74 -5.49 12.79
N LEU A 174 2.04 -6.43 11.88
CA LEU A 174 3.38 -7.03 11.76
C LEU A 174 4.42 -6.00 11.33
N SER A 175 4.11 -5.15 10.34
CA SER A 175 5.01 -4.08 9.93
C SER A 175 5.32 -3.12 11.08
N SER A 176 4.31 -2.78 11.89
CA SER A 176 4.48 -1.88 13.04
C SER A 176 5.27 -2.55 14.17
N TRP A 177 5.03 -3.85 14.42
CA TRP A 177 5.75 -4.64 15.41
C TRP A 177 7.26 -4.68 15.12
N PHE A 178 7.66 -5.15 13.94
CA PHE A 178 9.08 -5.27 13.61
C PHE A 178 9.79 -3.92 13.42
N GLN A 179 9.05 -2.84 13.14
CA GLN A 179 9.61 -1.48 13.18
C GLN A 179 9.91 -1.00 14.60
N ARG A 180 9.09 -1.39 15.59
CA ARG A 180 9.28 -0.99 16.99
C ARG A 180 10.23 -1.91 17.75
N HIS A 181 10.39 -3.15 17.29
CA HIS A 181 11.20 -4.18 17.94
C HIS A 181 12.26 -4.75 16.97
N PRO A 182 13.34 -4.00 16.67
CA PRO A 182 14.41 -4.46 15.78
C PRO A 182 15.12 -5.73 16.29
N ASP A 183 15.19 -5.88 17.60
CA ASP A 183 15.67 -7.03 18.35
C ASP A 183 14.85 -8.30 18.05
N GLU A 184 13.53 -8.19 17.96
CA GLU A 184 12.67 -9.30 17.52
C GLU A 184 12.86 -9.62 16.03
N PHE A 185 13.06 -8.59 15.20
CA PHE A 185 13.37 -8.81 13.80
C PHE A 185 14.69 -9.58 13.61
N ALA A 186 15.71 -9.30 14.44
CA ALA A 186 16.99 -10.00 14.42
C ALA A 186 16.89 -11.49 14.81
N ARG A 187 15.80 -11.90 15.49
CA ARG A 187 15.52 -13.30 15.85
C ARG A 187 14.81 -14.08 14.75
N THR A 188 14.40 -13.41 13.66
CA THR A 188 13.75 -14.07 12.54
C THR A 188 14.74 -14.93 11.76
N LEU A 189 14.24 -16.03 11.19
CA LEU A 189 15.03 -16.98 10.43
C LEU A 189 14.63 -16.92 8.96
N ALA A 190 15.61 -16.82 8.07
CA ALA A 190 15.38 -16.98 6.64
C ALA A 190 14.72 -18.35 6.37
N PRO A 191 13.86 -18.49 5.35
CA PRO A 191 13.17 -19.74 5.05
C PRO A 191 14.07 -20.97 5.00
N GLU A 192 15.25 -20.88 4.37
CA GLU A 192 16.14 -22.04 4.26
C GLU A 192 16.78 -22.41 5.61
N VAL A 193 17.07 -21.41 6.44
CA VAL A 193 17.62 -21.61 7.79
C VAL A 193 16.57 -22.26 8.69
N ALA A 194 15.32 -21.79 8.63
CA ALA A 194 14.22 -22.35 9.41
C ALA A 194 13.95 -23.83 9.05
N VAL A 195 13.99 -24.17 7.76
CA VAL A 195 13.85 -25.57 7.32
C VAL A 195 15.02 -26.42 7.80
N ARG A 196 16.25 -25.89 7.83
CA ARG A 196 17.40 -26.63 8.36
C ARG A 196 17.34 -26.80 9.88
N GLU A 197 16.82 -25.81 10.60
CA GLU A 197 16.78 -25.82 12.08
C GLU A 197 15.63 -26.67 12.62
N PHE A 198 14.46 -26.66 11.97
CA PHE A 198 13.27 -27.35 12.44
C PHE A 198 12.87 -28.55 11.56
N GLY A 199 13.43 -28.70 10.35
CA GLY A 199 13.09 -29.77 9.42
C GLY A 199 14.10 -30.92 9.34
N ALA A 200 15.21 -30.86 10.09
CA ALA A 200 16.33 -31.80 10.04
C ALA A 200 16.36 -32.79 11.22
#